data_AF-A0A3B3QJN8-F1
#
_entry.id   AF-A0A3B3QJN8-F1
#
_cell.length_a   1.000
_cell.length_b   1.000
_cell.length_c   1.000
_cell.angle_alpha   90.00
_cell.angle_beta   90.00
_cell.angle_gamma   90.00
#
_symmetry.space_group_name_H-M   'P 1'
#
loop_
_entity.id
_entity.type
_entity.pdbx_description
1 polymer ?
#
loop_
_entity_poly.entity_id
_entity_poly.type
_entity_poly.pdbx_seq_one_letter_code
_entity_poly.pdbx_strand_id
1 'polypeptide(L)' 'LRSCMKFGDQDYKTLRSRCLQQGKLFEDDLFPAGSWALGYQELGPTWSLSCDRIISQCETKTV' A
#
# COMPACT_ATOMS: atom_id res chain seq x y z
N LEU A 1 -32.12 2.07 -1.06
CA LEU A 1 -30.78 2.66 -0.87
C LEU A 1 -29.80 1.52 -0.65
N ARG A 2 -28.84 1.27 -1.56
CA ARG A 2 -27.81 0.25 -1.33
C ARG A 2 -26.72 0.87 -0.45
N SER A 3 -26.55 0.34 0.75
CA SER A 3 -25.39 0.64 1.61
C SER A 3 -24.28 -0.35 1.29
N CYS A 4 -23.06 0.15 1.09
CA CYS A 4 -21.88 -0.72 1.01
C CYS A 4 -21.55 -1.26 2.40
N MET A 5 -21.21 -2.55 2.51
CA MET A 5 -20.73 -3.13 3.77
C MET A 5 -19.27 -2.77 3.99
N LYS A 6 -18.90 -2.52 5.25
CA LYS A 6 -17.51 -2.23 5.63
C LYS A 6 -16.73 -3.53 5.64
N PHE A 7 -15.60 -3.56 4.95
CA PHE A 7 -14.66 -4.68 5.02
C PHE A 7 -13.77 -4.52 6.25
N GLY A 8 -13.61 -5.58 7.05
CA GLY A 8 -12.70 -5.57 8.22
C GLY A 8 -12.95 -4.43 9.22
N ASP A 9 -14.20 -3.97 9.36
CA ASP A 9 -14.60 -2.79 10.16
C ASP A 9 -13.90 -1.47 9.77
N GLN A 10 -13.35 -1.39 8.55
CA GLN A 10 -12.74 -0.17 8.01
C GLN A 10 -13.81 0.83 7.57
N ASP A 11 -14.08 1.84 8.41
CA ASP A 11 -14.95 2.96 8.08
C ASP A 11 -14.16 4.14 7.47
N TYR A 12 -14.34 4.40 6.18
CA TYR A 12 -13.64 5.47 5.46
C TYR A 12 -13.72 6.84 6.14
N LYS A 13 -14.91 7.25 6.62
CA LYS A 13 -15.10 8.59 7.20
C LYS A 13 -14.32 8.74 8.50
N THR A 14 -14.35 7.70 9.33
CA THR A 14 -13.63 7.62 10.60
C THR A 14 -12.11 7.61 10.36
N LEU A 15 -11.65 6.76 9.44
CA LEU A 15 -10.23 6.66 9.07
C LEU A 15 -9.68 7.97 8.54
N ARG A 16 -10.39 8.61 7.60
CA ARG A 16 -10.01 9.91 7.04
C ARG A 16 -9.94 11.00 8.11
N SER A 17 -10.94 11.07 8.99
CA SER A 17 -10.98 12.09 10.04
C SER A 17 -9.81 11.93 11.03
N ARG A 18 -9.49 10.69 11.41
CA ARG A 18 -8.33 10.37 12.26
C ARG A 18 -7.01 10.82 11.61
N CYS A 19 -6.81 10.53 10.32
CA CYS A 19 -5.59 10.90 9.61
C CYS A 19 -5.42 12.43 9.53
N LEU A 20 -6.49 13.16 9.21
CA LEU A 20 -6.49 14.62 9.19
C LEU A 20 -6.22 15.23 10.57
N GLN A 21 -6.83 14.69 11.63
CA GLN A 21 -6.58 15.14 13.00
C GLN A 21 -5.13 14.93 13.43
N GLN A 22 -4.52 13.84 12.97
CA GLN A 22 -3.11 13.51 13.25
C GLN A 22 -2.12 14.19 12.29
N GLY A 23 -2.59 14.89 11.26
CA GLY A 23 -1.73 15.51 10.25
C GLY A 23 -0.90 14.51 9.44
N LYS A 24 -1.41 13.29 9.23
CA LYS A 24 -0.69 12.21 8.54
C LYS A 24 -1.49 11.64 7.36
N LEU A 25 -0.79 10.96 6.46
CA LEU A 25 -1.42 10.17 5.41
C LEU A 25 -1.93 8.83 5.96
N PHE A 26 -2.92 8.25 5.29
CA PHE A 26 -3.44 6.94 5.65
C PHE A 26 -2.49 5.85 5.17
N GLU A 27 -2.21 4.89 6.05
CA GLU A 27 -1.56 3.62 5.75
C GLU A 27 -2.53 2.51 6.14
N ASP A 28 -2.73 1.53 5.26
CA ASP A 28 -3.66 0.44 5.48
C ASP A 28 -2.97 -0.70 6.23
N ASP A 29 -3.44 -1.01 7.44
CA ASP A 29 -2.90 -2.09 8.27
C ASP A 29 -3.37 -3.49 7.81
N LEU A 30 -4.52 -3.59 7.13
CA LEU A 30 -5.03 -4.85 6.59
C LEU A 30 -4.40 -5.18 5.23
N PHE A 31 -3.89 -4.16 4.54
CA PHE A 31 -3.20 -4.32 3.26
C PHE A 31 -2.01 -3.36 3.11
N PRO A 32 -0.97 -3.49 3.96
CA PRO A 32 0.23 -2.65 3.86
C PRO A 32 0.92 -2.70 2.49
N ALA A 33 1.56 -1.59 2.12
CA ALA A 33 2.29 -1.44 0.87
C ALA A 33 3.64 -2.19 0.92
N GLY A 34 3.61 -3.49 0.65
CA GLY A 34 4.81 -4.33 0.52
C GLY A 34 4.80 -5.21 -0.72
N SER A 35 5.89 -5.93 -0.99
CA SER A 35 6.00 -6.82 -2.16
C SER A 35 4.89 -7.88 -2.25
N TRP A 36 4.37 -8.30 -1.10
CA TRP A 36 3.28 -9.26 -0.99
C TRP A 36 1.90 -8.66 -1.35
N ALA A 37 1.76 -7.33 -1.35
CA ALA A 37 0.56 -6.65 -1.86
C ALA A 37 0.49 -6.66 -3.39
N LEU A 38 1.61 -6.87 -4.08
CA LEU A 38 1.66 -6.97 -5.55
C LEU A 38 1.09 -8.31 -6.03
N GLY A 39 1.29 -9.38 -5.27
CA GLY A 39 0.78 -10.71 -5.58
C GLY A 39 1.71 -11.83 -5.11
N TYR A 40 1.51 -13.00 -5.72
CA TYR A 40 2.28 -14.21 -5.46
C TYR A 40 2.97 -14.69 -6.74
N GLN A 41 3.89 -15.65 -6.63
CA GLN A 41 4.65 -16.21 -7.75
C GLN A 41 5.38 -15.12 -8.55
N GLU A 42 4.95 -14.84 -9.78
CA GLU A 42 5.58 -13.87 -10.70
C GLU A 42 5.61 -12.44 -10.18
N LEU A 43 4.70 -12.09 -9.26
CA LEU A 43 4.65 -10.78 -8.59
C LEU A 43 5.09 -10.87 -7.12
N GLY A 44 5.54 -12.05 -6.68
CA GLY A 44 5.97 -12.29 -5.31
C GLY A 44 7.37 -11.75 -5.00
N PRO A 45 7.80 -11.80 -3.73
CA PRO A 45 9.06 -11.23 -3.28
C PRO A 45 10.28 -11.70 -4.06
N THR A 46 10.32 -12.98 -4.46
CA THR A 46 11.45 -13.54 -5.22
C THR A 46 11.66 -12.84 -6.57
N TRP A 47 10.58 -12.42 -7.23
CA TRP A 47 10.64 -11.65 -8.48
C TRP A 47 10.76 -10.16 -8.22
N SER A 48 10.06 -9.64 -7.21
CA SER A 48 10.15 -8.25 -6.78
C SER A 48 11.58 -7.87 -6.37
N LEU A 49 12.32 -8.74 -5.67
CA LEU A 49 13.73 -8.51 -5.31
C LEU A 49 14.66 -8.41 -6.55
N SER A 50 14.28 -9.05 -7.67
CA SER A 50 14.98 -8.86 -8.95
C SER A 50 14.68 -7.49 -9.54
N CYS A 51 13.45 -6.98 -9.39
CA CYS A 51 13.03 -5.64 -9.79
C CYS A 51 13.52 -4.52 -8.83
N ASP A 52 13.71 -4.79 -7.54
CA ASP A 52 14.28 -3.85 -6.57
C ASP A 52 15.70 -3.43 -7.00
N ARG A 53 16.43 -4.34 -7.67
CA ARG A 53 17.71 -4.02 -8.30
C ARG A 53 17.58 -3.09 -9.51
N ILE A 54 16.46 -3.16 -10.24
CA ILE A 54 16.18 -2.30 -11.40
C ILE A 54 15.73 -0.91 -10.96
N ILE A 55 14.87 -0.81 -9.93
CA ILE A 55 14.40 0.47 -9.38
C ILE A 55 15.56 1.22 -8.72
N SER A 56 16.41 0.55 -7.94
CA SER A 56 17.65 1.13 -7.39
C SER A 56 18.61 1.64 -8.48
N GLN A 57 18.63 1.00 -9.66
CA GLN A 57 19.43 1.47 -10.79
C GLN A 57 18.85 2.73 -11.47
N CYS A 58 17.55 2.97 -11.37
CA CYS A 58 16.89 4.16 -11.93
C CYS A 58 17.08 5.39 -11.04
N GLU A 59 17.03 5.24 -9.70
CA GLU A 59 17.18 6.37 -8.77
C GLU A 59 18.60 6.95 -8.71
N THR A 60 19.62 6.17 -9.10
CA THR A 60 21.03 6.63 -9.14
C THR A 60 21.39 7.41 -10.42
N LYS A 61 20.45 7.59 -11.35
CA LYS A 61 20.65 8.32 -12.62
C LYS A 61 19.88 9.63 -12.74
N THR A 62 19.33 10.13 -11.65
CA THR A 62 18.74 11.48 -11.62
C THR A 62 19.51 12.36 -10.65
N VAL A 63 20.60 12.94 -11.18
CA VAL A 63 21.14 14.26 -10.80
C VAL A 63 21.21 15.06 -12.09
#